data_AF-A0A535F2D4-F1
#
_entry.id   AF-A0A535F2D4-F1
#
_cell.length_a   1.000
_cell.length_b   1.000
_cell.length_c   1.000
_cell.angle_alpha   90.00
_cell.angle_beta   90.00
_cell.angle_gamma   90.00
#
_symmetry.space_group_name_H-M   'P 1'
#
loop_
_entity.id
_entity.type
_entity.pdbx_description
1 polymer ?
#
loop_
_entity_poly.entity_id
_entity_poly.type
_entity_poly.pdbx_seq_one_letter_code
_entity_poly.pdbx_strand_id
1 'polypeptide(L)'
;MLQLRGWLAGISIRAMALFEYLTCGRRHVPFGYEPGEPFGAYCGYLTPGEAGQLAMILRDVKPPSQSEVEKDHKSFHEQQTTGSDTLRLIDEVLPANAHELLTAVRRAARQGLGLICSVD
;
A
#
# COMPACT_ATOMS: atom_id res chain seq x y z
N MET A 1 -1.61 5.86 3.08
CA MET A 1 -2.10 4.46 3.05
C MET A 1 -3.29 4.28 2.12
N LEU A 2 -4.32 5.13 2.17
CA LEU A 2 -5.53 5.04 1.32
C LEU A 2 -5.24 5.07 -0.19
N GLN A 3 -4.36 5.95 -0.66
CA GLN A 3 -3.95 6.04 -2.06
C GLN A 3 -3.32 4.74 -2.59
N LEU A 4 -2.45 4.11 -1.79
CA LEU A 4 -1.86 2.81 -2.15
C LEU A 4 -2.92 1.73 -2.24
N ARG A 5 -3.91 1.73 -1.32
CA ARG A 5 -5.01 0.77 -1.34
C ARG A 5 -5.82 0.87 -2.63
N GLY A 6 -6.28 2.06 -3.01
CA GLY A 6 -7.08 2.24 -4.22
C GLY A 6 -6.27 2.01 -5.50
N TRP A 7 -5.02 2.48 -5.55
CA TRP A 7 -4.11 2.17 -6.66
C TRP A 7 -3.90 0.67 -6.86
N LEU A 8 -3.64 -0.07 -5.78
CA LEU A 8 -3.51 -1.53 -5.84
C LEU A 8 -4.82 -2.21 -6.21
N ALA A 9 -5.98 -1.70 -5.76
CA ALA A 9 -7.29 -2.23 -6.15
C ALA A 9 -7.55 -2.08 -7.65
N GLY A 10 -7.11 -0.95 -8.24
CA GLY A 10 -7.16 -0.72 -9.68
C GLY A 10 -6.26 -1.64 -10.51
N ILE A 11 -5.22 -2.21 -9.89
CA ILE A 11 -4.32 -3.20 -10.53
C ILE A 11 -4.85 -4.62 -10.31
N SER A 12 -5.10 -4.99 -9.06
CA SER A 12 -5.56 -6.32 -8.65
C SER A 12 -6.13 -6.30 -7.23
N ILE A 13 -7.36 -6.78 -7.07
CA ILE A 13 -7.99 -6.98 -5.76
C ILE A 13 -7.11 -7.83 -4.83
N ARG A 14 -6.40 -8.82 -5.37
CA ARG A 14 -5.48 -9.67 -4.58
C ARG A 14 -4.27 -8.88 -4.08
N ALA A 15 -3.72 -7.97 -4.89
CA ALA A 15 -2.62 -7.12 -4.45
C ALA A 15 -3.06 -6.19 -3.30
N MET A 16 -4.26 -5.60 -3.42
CA MET A 16 -4.85 -4.79 -2.35
C MET A 16 -5.08 -5.63 -1.07
N ALA A 17 -5.63 -6.84 -1.18
CA ALA A 17 -5.86 -7.70 -0.02
C ALA A 17 -4.55 -8.08 0.70
N LEU A 18 -3.47 -8.41 -0.03
CA LEU A 18 -2.16 -8.68 0.55
C LEU A 18 -1.56 -7.43 1.21
N PHE A 19 -1.71 -6.26 0.58
CA PHE A 19 -1.29 -5.00 1.19
C PHE A 19 -2.02 -4.70 2.49
N GLU A 20 -3.31 -5.04 2.61
CA GLU A 20 -4.07 -4.89 3.85
C GLU A 20 -3.59 -5.83 4.96
N TYR A 21 -3.08 -7.03 4.65
CA TYR A 21 -2.41 -7.87 5.66
C TYR A 21 -1.11 -7.26 6.15
N LEU A 22 -0.41 -6.54 5.27
CA LEU A 22 0.83 -5.86 5.62
C LEU A 22 0.56 -4.62 6.49
N THR A 23 -0.54 -3.91 6.28
CA THR A 23 -0.70 -2.53 6.79
C THR A 23 -1.84 -2.30 7.78
N CYS A 24 -2.86 -3.16 7.79
CA CYS A 24 -4.10 -2.95 8.55
C CYS A 24 -4.29 -3.92 9.71
N GLY A 25 -3.25 -4.64 10.16
CA GLY A 25 -3.34 -5.49 11.35
C GLY A 25 -4.39 -6.60 11.28
N ARG A 26 -4.85 -6.98 10.09
CA ARG A 26 -5.92 -7.99 9.91
C ARG A 26 -5.55 -9.40 10.34
N ARG A 27 -4.31 -9.61 10.78
CA ARG A 27 -3.86 -10.82 11.50
C ARG A 27 -3.94 -10.65 13.02
N HIS A 28 -5.01 -10.03 13.50
CA HIS A 28 -5.42 -10.18 14.89
C HIS A 28 -5.80 -11.65 15.14
N VAL A 29 -4.79 -12.48 15.41
CA VAL A 29 -5.00 -13.66 16.25
C VAL A 29 -5.39 -13.16 17.64
N PRO A 30 -6.27 -13.85 18.38
CA PRO A 30 -6.72 -13.45 19.72
C PRO A 30 -5.61 -13.47 20.80
N PHE A 31 -4.35 -13.56 20.38
CA PHE A 31 -3.14 -13.53 21.19
C PHE A 31 -2.18 -12.41 20.75
N GLY A 32 -2.69 -11.41 20.00
CA GLY A 32 -1.89 -10.35 19.40
C GLY A 32 -1.30 -9.40 20.43
N TYR A 33 -0.02 -9.07 20.23
CA TYR A 33 0.75 -8.08 20.99
C TYR A 33 -0.04 -6.78 21.18
N GLU A 34 -0.13 -6.29 22.42
CA GLU A 34 -0.80 -5.02 22.70
C GLU A 34 0.03 -3.84 22.19
N PRO A 35 -0.60 -2.77 21.68
CA PRO A 35 0.09 -1.51 21.40
C PRO A 35 0.82 -1.00 22.65
N GLY A 36 2.16 -1.04 22.66
CA GLY A 36 3.00 -0.69 23.82
C GLY A 36 3.95 -1.79 24.29
N GLU A 37 3.78 -3.04 23.84
CA GLU A 37 4.78 -4.10 24.00
C GLU A 37 6.02 -3.85 23.11
N PRO A 38 7.19 -4.49 23.36
CA PRO A 38 8.43 -4.25 22.59
C PRO A 38 8.33 -4.42 21.06
N PHE A 39 7.21 -4.97 20.57
CA PHE A 39 6.88 -5.13 19.15
C PHE A 39 5.60 -4.37 18.71
N GLY A 40 5.04 -3.51 19.57
CA GLY A 40 3.82 -2.72 19.31
C GLY A 40 3.99 -1.65 18.24
N ALA A 41 5.21 -1.43 17.75
CA ALA A 41 5.50 -0.58 16.61
C ALA A 41 5.20 -1.25 15.26
N TYR A 42 4.77 -2.51 15.20
CA TYR A 42 4.47 -3.20 13.95
C TYR A 42 2.97 -3.41 13.73
N CYS A 43 2.46 -3.08 12.54
CA CYS A 43 1.03 -3.16 12.21
C CYS A 43 0.65 -4.30 11.27
N GLY A 44 1.61 -5.07 10.74
CA GLY A 44 1.29 -6.20 9.89
C GLY A 44 2.50 -6.82 9.22
N TYR A 45 2.27 -7.96 8.56
CA TYR A 45 3.33 -8.71 7.91
C TYR A 45 2.81 -9.57 6.75
N LEU A 46 3.72 -9.85 5.82
CA LEU A 46 3.57 -10.89 4.80
C LEU A 46 4.61 -11.97 5.01
N THR A 47 4.19 -13.22 4.88
CA THR A 47 5.12 -14.35 4.82
C THR A 47 5.94 -14.29 3.52
N PRO A 48 7.07 -15.02 3.41
CA PRO A 48 7.83 -15.10 2.16
C PRO A 48 6.99 -15.51 0.94
N GLY A 49 6.10 -16.49 1.11
CA GLY A 49 5.23 -16.95 0.02
C GLY A 49 4.27 -15.86 -0.45
N GLU A 50 3.75 -15.05 0.47
CA GLU A 50 2.83 -13.96 0.15
C GLU A 50 3.54 -12.75 -0.44
N ALA A 51 4.74 -12.42 0.04
CA ALA A 51 5.61 -11.43 -0.60
C ALA A 51 5.95 -11.84 -2.03
N GLY A 52 6.21 -13.15 -2.26
CA GLY A 52 6.40 -13.72 -3.60
C GLY A 52 5.16 -13.59 -4.49
N GLN A 53 3.97 -13.90 -3.97
CA GLN A 53 2.72 -13.71 -4.70
C GLN A 53 2.48 -12.24 -5.05
N LEU A 54 2.70 -11.33 -4.09
CA LEU A 54 2.56 -9.89 -4.31
C LEU A 54 3.54 -9.41 -5.38
N ALA A 55 4.80 -9.87 -5.35
CA ALA A 55 5.80 -9.54 -6.36
C ALA A 55 5.43 -10.07 -7.75
N MET A 56 4.85 -11.27 -7.85
CA MET A 56 4.36 -11.79 -9.13
C MET A 56 3.22 -10.94 -9.69
N ILE A 57 2.26 -10.53 -8.85
CA ILE A 57 1.13 -9.69 -9.27
C ILE A 57 1.63 -8.32 -9.74
N LEU A 58 2.63 -7.75 -9.05
CA LEU A 58 3.15 -6.41 -9.31
C LEU A 58 4.39 -6.40 -10.22
N ARG A 59 4.69 -7.52 -10.89
CA ARG A 59 5.93 -7.68 -11.67
C ARG A 59 6.09 -6.59 -12.72
N ASP A 60 5.03 -6.38 -13.50
CA ASP A 60 5.05 -5.52 -14.68
C ASP A 60 4.48 -4.10 -14.39
N VAL A 61 4.13 -3.84 -13.12
CA VAL A 61 3.61 -2.55 -12.67
C VAL A 61 4.74 -1.52 -12.59
N LYS A 62 4.50 -0.35 -13.18
CA LYS A 62 5.37 0.83 -13.05
C LYS A 62 4.76 1.77 -12.00
N PRO A 63 5.56 2.29 -11.05
CA PRO A 63 5.08 3.32 -10.15
C PRO A 63 4.81 4.61 -10.94
N PRO A 64 3.82 5.43 -10.52
CA PRO A 64 3.65 6.77 -11.07
C PRO A 64 4.91 7.59 -10.81
N SER A 65 5.26 8.47 -11.75
CA SER A 65 6.34 9.43 -11.56
C SER A 65 5.94 10.53 -10.58
N GLN A 66 6.93 11.17 -9.97
CA GLN A 66 6.67 12.28 -9.04
C GLN A 66 5.87 13.42 -9.69
N SER A 67 6.16 13.72 -10.96
CA SER A 67 5.42 14.73 -11.72
C SER A 67 3.95 14.36 -11.93
N GLU A 68 3.65 13.09 -12.20
CA GLU A 68 2.28 12.60 -12.31
C GLU A 68 1.53 12.68 -10.98
N VAL A 69 2.19 12.29 -9.89
CA VAL A 69 1.62 12.38 -8.53
C VAL A 69 1.31 13.83 -8.17
N GLU A 70 2.25 14.75 -8.35
CA GLU A 70 2.05 16.18 -8.03
C GLU A 70 0.91 16.79 -8.85
N LYS A 71 0.85 16.47 -10.15
CA LYS A 71 -0.22 16.93 -11.04
C LYS A 71 -1.59 16.39 -10.61
N ASP A 72 -1.65 15.10 -10.26
CA ASP A 72 -2.89 14.45 -9.85
C ASP A 72 -3.41 15.00 -8.51
N HIS A 73 -2.50 15.21 -7.56
CA HIS A 73 -2.80 15.86 -6.28
C HIS A 73 -3.35 17.28 -6.47
N LYS A 74 -2.72 18.08 -7.33
CA LYS A 74 -3.18 19.44 -7.61
C LYS A 74 -4.59 19.43 -8.19
N SER A 75 -4.84 18.56 -9.19
CA SER A 75 -6.16 18.38 -9.80
C SER A 75 -7.22 17.98 -8.77
N PHE A 76 -6.89 17.05 -7.87
CA PHE A 76 -7.78 16.62 -6.79
C PHE A 76 -8.16 17.77 -5.84
N HIS A 77 -7.20 18.59 -5.42
CA HIS A 77 -7.48 19.75 -4.57
C HIS A 77 -8.34 20.81 -5.28
N GLU A 78 -8.07 21.09 -6.55
CA GLU A 78 -8.86 22.03 -7.36
C GLU A 78 -10.31 21.55 -7.48
N GLN A 79 -10.55 20.25 -7.71
CA GLN A 79 -11.89 19.65 -7.76
C GLN A 79 -12.66 19.78 -6.44
N GLN A 80 -11.99 19.58 -5.30
CA GLN A 80 -12.63 19.72 -3.99
C GLN A 80 -13.03 21.17 -3.68
N THR A 81 -12.22 22.14 -4.12
CA THR A 81 -12.50 23.57 -3.87
C THR A 81 -13.55 24.17 -4.80
N THR A 82 -13.65 23.68 -6.04
CA THR A 82 -14.56 24.23 -7.06
C THR A 82 -15.97 23.63 -7.02
N GLY A 83 -16.23 22.64 -6.15
CA GLY A 83 -17.55 22.03 -6.02
C GLY A 83 -17.98 21.22 -7.24
N SER A 84 -17.03 20.61 -7.95
CA SER A 84 -17.29 19.74 -9.11
C SER A 84 -18.27 18.62 -8.75
N ASP A 85 -19.29 18.39 -9.59
CA ASP A 85 -20.31 17.33 -9.40
C ASP A 85 -19.72 15.92 -9.36
N THR A 86 -18.51 15.73 -9.88
CA THR A 86 -17.73 14.49 -9.76
C THR A 86 -16.89 14.49 -8.49
N LEU A 87 -17.47 13.97 -7.41
CA LEU A 87 -16.77 13.67 -6.17
C LEU A 87 -15.77 12.52 -6.39
N ARG A 88 -14.50 12.88 -6.55
CA ARG A 88 -13.37 11.93 -6.56
C ARG A 88 -12.94 11.62 -5.11
N LEU A 89 -12.63 10.37 -4.81
CA LEU A 89 -12.19 9.93 -3.47
C LEU A 89 -10.66 9.94 -3.33
N ILE A 90 -10.16 9.99 -2.09
CA ILE A 90 -8.72 10.06 -1.81
C ILE A 90 -7.95 8.79 -2.21
N ASP A 91 -8.60 7.64 -2.22
CA ASP A 91 -8.04 6.37 -2.69
C ASP A 91 -7.94 6.28 -4.22
N GLU A 92 -8.61 7.18 -4.94
CA GLU A 92 -8.48 7.31 -6.39
C GLU A 92 -7.28 8.18 -6.78
N VAL A 93 -6.61 8.85 -5.84
CA VAL A 93 -5.42 9.69 -6.08
C VAL A 93 -4.16 8.84 -6.17
N LEU A 94 -3.28 9.18 -7.12
CA LEU A 94 -2.02 8.46 -7.33
C LEU A 94 -1.11 8.50 -6.09
N PRO A 95 -0.55 7.36 -5.66
CA PRO A 95 0.29 7.29 -4.47
C PRO A 95 1.72 7.77 -4.72
N ALA A 96 2.22 8.65 -3.84
CA ALA A 96 3.62 9.08 -3.85
C ALA A 96 4.60 7.93 -3.54
N ASN A 97 4.23 7.03 -2.62
CA ASN A 97 5.15 6.02 -2.07
C ASN A 97 5.08 4.67 -2.81
N ALA A 98 4.55 4.64 -4.04
CA ALA A 98 4.42 3.41 -4.81
C ALA A 98 5.78 2.82 -5.20
N HIS A 99 6.79 3.67 -5.43
CA HIS A 99 8.13 3.21 -5.79
C HIS A 99 8.78 2.40 -4.66
N GLU A 100 8.67 2.89 -3.43
CA GLU A 100 9.20 2.29 -2.22
C GLU A 100 8.53 0.94 -1.96
N LEU A 101 7.20 0.88 -2.08
CA LEU A 101 6.44 -0.37 -1.93
C LEU A 101 6.90 -1.42 -2.95
N LEU A 102 6.96 -1.06 -4.24
CA LEU A 102 7.40 -1.99 -5.29
C LEU A 102 8.84 -2.47 -5.06
N THR A 103 9.72 -1.57 -4.61
CA THR A 103 11.12 -1.89 -4.32
C THR A 103 11.23 -2.87 -3.15
N ALA A 104 10.49 -2.62 -2.06
CA ALA A 104 10.47 -3.50 -0.89
C ALA A 104 9.95 -4.90 -1.25
N VAL A 105 8.81 -4.98 -1.95
CA VAL A 105 8.20 -6.24 -2.40
C VAL A 105 9.15 -7.04 -3.31
N ARG A 106 9.72 -6.39 -4.31
CA ARG A 106 10.65 -7.05 -5.25
C ARG A 106 11.93 -7.51 -4.57
N ARG A 107 12.43 -6.75 -3.58
CA ARG A 107 13.61 -7.14 -2.81
C ARG A 107 13.31 -8.33 -1.91
N ALA A 108 12.22 -8.31 -1.16
CA ALA A 108 11.81 -9.41 -0.29
C ALA A 108 11.60 -10.71 -1.08
N ALA A 109 10.87 -10.64 -2.20
CA ALA A 109 10.63 -11.81 -3.04
C ALA A 109 11.92 -12.41 -3.64
N ARG A 110 12.86 -11.57 -4.10
CA ARG A 110 14.17 -12.04 -4.61
C ARG A 110 15.01 -12.75 -3.56
N GLN A 111 14.83 -12.40 -2.29
CA GLN A 111 15.60 -12.96 -1.16
C GLN A 111 14.86 -14.09 -0.44
N GLY A 112 13.63 -14.43 -0.86
CA GLY A 112 12.80 -15.40 -0.15
C GLY A 112 12.42 -14.95 1.26
N LEU A 113 12.25 -13.64 1.48
CA LEU A 113 11.93 -13.05 2.78
C LEU A 113 10.47 -12.57 2.85
N GLY A 114 9.96 -12.50 4.08
CA GLY A 114 8.70 -11.81 4.37
C GLY A 114 8.87 -10.29 4.43
N LEU A 115 7.75 -9.60 4.65
CA LEU A 115 7.71 -8.16 4.92
C LEU A 115 7.04 -7.91 6.25
N ILE A 116 7.52 -6.91 7.00
CA ILE A 116 6.87 -6.40 8.21
C ILE A 116 6.70 -4.89 8.02
N CYS A 117 5.55 -4.35 8.41
CA CYS A 117 5.26 -2.91 8.38
C CYS A 117 5.31 -2.34 9.80
N SER A 118 6.05 -1.25 9.99
CA SER A 118 6.02 -0.45 11.22
C SER A 118 5.02 0.71 11.13
N VAL A 119 4.60 1.18 12.31
CA VAL A 119 3.83 2.40 12.55
C VAL A 119 4.82 3.41 13.13
N ASP A 120 5.57 4.07 12.27
CA ASP A 120 6.35 5.26 12.65
C ASP A 120 5.50 6.52 12.46
#